data_AF-A0A8J5JWL7-F1
#
_entry.id   AF-A0A8J5JWL7-F1
#
_cell.length_a   1.000
_cell.length_b   1.000
_cell.length_c   1.000
_cell.angle_alpha   90.00
_cell.angle_beta   90.00
_cell.angle_gamma   90.00
#
_symmetry.space_group_name_H-M   'P 1'
#
loop_
_entity.id
_entity.type
_entity.pdbx_description
1 polymer ?
#
loop_
_entity_poly.entity_id
_entity_poly.type
_entity_poly.pdbx_seq_one_letter_code
_entity_poly.pdbx_strand_id
1 'polypeptide(L)'
;MFTEPIYWIHSPASQLFTKGQLECQFRFQNTASLVPCVITTHTHNPWHHSPTQNNMVVSLATPLRAITPGQYAVFYIGDECIGSARIIRPGPSLYALNVGECRTRILKERLRQPPPSGKERIPGKRAPKQEATKD
;
A
#
# COMPACT_ATOMS: atom_id res chain seq x y z
N MET A 1 0.64 -5.98 2.98
CA MET A 1 1.48 -5.16 2.09
C MET A 1 2.61 -6.00 1.55
N PHE A 2 3.23 -5.57 0.45
CA PHE A 2 4.32 -6.30 -0.20
C PHE A 2 5.61 -5.48 -0.10
N THR A 3 6.69 -6.13 0.30
CA THR A 3 7.99 -5.48 0.51
C THR A 3 9.08 -6.22 -0.26
N GLU A 4 10.19 -5.53 -0.45
CA GLU A 4 11.48 -6.15 -0.80
C GLU A 4 11.95 -7.12 0.30
N PRO A 5 13.02 -7.90 0.05
CA PRO A 5 13.67 -8.67 1.11
C PRO A 5 14.00 -7.79 2.32
N ILE A 6 13.77 -8.33 3.52
CA ILE A 6 14.10 -7.63 4.76
C ILE A 6 15.62 -7.54 4.91
N TYR A 7 16.10 -6.34 5.20
CA TYR A 7 17.43 -6.12 5.72
C TYR A 7 17.43 -6.35 7.23
N TRP A 8 18.05 -7.45 7.65
CA TRP A 8 18.16 -7.85 9.04
C TRP A 8 19.36 -7.18 9.69
N ILE A 9 19.20 -6.67 10.91
CA ILE A 9 20.30 -6.04 11.65
C ILE A 9 21.29 -7.11 12.14
N HIS A 10 20.79 -8.22 12.68
CA HIS A 10 21.62 -9.33 13.13
C HIS A 10 21.41 -10.56 12.24
N SER A 11 20.24 -11.19 12.34
CA SER A 11 19.90 -12.39 11.57
C SER A 11 18.39 -12.57 11.47
N PRO A 12 17.88 -13.26 10.43
CA PRO A 12 16.48 -13.66 10.39
C PRO A 12 16.11 -14.55 11.58
N ALA A 13 14.94 -14.33 12.15
CA ALA A 13 14.45 -15.17 13.24
C ALA A 13 14.25 -16.63 12.78
N SER A 14 14.71 -17.60 13.58
CA SER A 14 14.56 -19.05 13.28
C SER A 14 13.09 -19.46 13.05
N GLN A 15 12.16 -18.74 13.67
CA GLN A 15 10.73 -18.92 13.50
C GLN A 15 10.28 -18.76 12.04
N LEU A 16 10.91 -17.87 11.26
CA LEU A 16 10.59 -17.72 9.84
C LEU A 16 10.85 -19.00 9.05
N PHE A 17 11.93 -19.71 9.36
CA PHE A 17 12.27 -20.96 8.67
C PHE A 17 11.41 -22.13 9.14
N THR A 18 11.02 -22.14 10.42
CA THR A 18 10.25 -23.26 11.00
C THR A 18 8.76 -23.14 10.73
N LYS A 19 8.18 -21.95 10.90
CA LYS A 19 6.74 -21.69 10.79
C LYS A 19 6.34 -21.00 9.48
N GLY A 20 7.30 -20.51 8.70
CA GLY A 20 7.03 -19.66 7.52
C GLY A 20 6.57 -18.24 7.86
N GLN A 21 6.48 -17.90 9.15
CA GLN A 21 5.95 -16.61 9.61
C GLN A 21 6.59 -16.08 10.90
N LEU A 22 6.59 -14.76 11.05
CA LEU A 22 7.09 -14.05 12.22
C LEU A 22 6.07 -13.02 12.69
N GLU A 23 5.59 -13.19 13.92
CA GLU A 23 4.81 -12.18 14.63
C GLU A 23 5.76 -11.13 15.19
N CYS A 24 5.47 -9.87 14.89
CA CYS A 24 6.29 -8.73 15.31
C CYS A 24 5.45 -7.46 15.30
N GLN A 25 6.09 -6.33 15.54
CA GLN A 25 5.48 -5.01 15.45
C GLN A 25 6.13 -4.23 14.33
N PHE A 26 5.41 -3.28 13.74
CA PHE A 26 5.95 -2.46 12.68
C PHE A 26 5.53 -1.00 12.79
N ARG A 27 6.32 -0.14 12.15
CA ARG A 27 5.94 1.24 11.81
C ARG A 27 6.55 1.63 10.46
N PHE A 28 5.93 2.56 9.75
CA PHE A 28 6.46 3.12 8.50
C PHE A 28 6.77 4.62 8.59
N GLN A 29 6.31 5.28 9.65
CA GLN A 29 6.67 6.66 10.00
C GLN A 29 7.37 6.65 11.35
N ASN A 30 8.42 7.45 11.54
CA ASN A 30 9.21 7.43 12.77
C ASN A 30 8.35 7.78 14.00
N THR A 31 7.39 8.70 13.84
CA THR A 31 6.53 9.21 14.90
C THR A 31 5.27 8.37 15.12
N ALA A 32 5.03 7.37 14.27
CA ALA A 32 3.87 6.50 14.41
C ALA A 32 4.09 5.45 15.50
N SER A 33 3.01 5.10 16.18
CA SER A 33 2.97 3.98 17.12
C SER A 33 3.28 2.66 16.41
N LEU A 34 3.85 1.73 17.17
CA LEU A 34 4.07 0.37 16.72
C LEU A 34 2.73 -0.36 16.56
N VAL A 35 2.56 -1.05 15.43
CA VAL A 35 1.36 -1.80 15.09
C VAL A 35 1.70 -3.28 14.97
N PRO A 36 0.95 -4.19 15.62
CA PRO A 36 1.16 -5.61 15.47
C PRO A 36 1.02 -6.06 14.01
N CYS A 37 1.94 -6.91 13.57
CA CYS A 37 1.96 -7.44 12.21
C CYS A 37 2.57 -8.85 12.15
N VAL A 38 2.35 -9.51 11.03
CA VAL A 38 2.92 -10.82 10.72
C VAL A 38 3.67 -10.73 9.40
N ILE A 39 4.92 -11.15 9.41
CA ILE A 39 5.76 -11.28 8.22
C ILE A 39 5.67 -12.72 7.74
N THR A 40 5.41 -12.93 6.45
CA THR A 40 5.29 -14.26 5.84
C THR A 40 6.21 -14.36 4.63
N THR A 41 6.93 -15.46 4.52
CA THR A 41 7.82 -15.72 3.38
C THR A 41 7.06 -16.26 2.16
N HIS A 42 7.60 -16.00 0.97
CA HIS A 42 7.00 -16.38 -0.31
C HIS A 42 6.85 -17.89 -0.52
N THR A 43 7.69 -18.71 0.12
CA THR A 43 7.72 -20.18 -0.07
C THR A 43 6.42 -20.89 0.30
N HIS A 44 5.54 -20.24 1.08
CA HIS A 44 4.26 -20.81 1.51
C HIS A 44 3.02 -20.02 1.06
N ASN A 45 3.14 -19.06 0.12
CA ASN A 45 2.00 -18.26 -0.33
C ASN A 45 1.58 -18.61 -1.78
N PRO A 46 0.46 -19.35 -1.98
CA PRO A 46 -0.03 -19.75 -3.31
C PRO A 46 -0.49 -18.60 -4.21
N TRP A 47 -0.71 -17.40 -3.66
CA TRP A 47 -1.34 -16.27 -4.37
C TRP A 47 -0.35 -15.34 -5.09
N HIS A 48 0.91 -15.73 -5.22
CA HIS A 48 1.95 -14.88 -5.82
C HIS A 48 2.67 -15.57 -6.98
N HIS A 49 2.50 -15.03 -8.19
CA HIS A 49 3.02 -15.56 -9.45
C HIS A 49 4.29 -14.81 -9.95
N SER A 50 5.08 -14.20 -9.06
CA SER A 50 6.31 -13.49 -9.47
C SER A 50 7.54 -14.39 -9.35
N PRO A 51 8.17 -14.80 -10.47
CA PRO A 51 9.25 -15.80 -10.49
C PRO A 51 10.64 -15.25 -10.10
N THR A 52 10.78 -13.96 -9.75
CA THR A 52 12.10 -13.32 -9.67
C THR A 52 12.43 -12.61 -8.36
N GLN A 53 11.56 -12.60 -7.35
CA GLN A 53 11.83 -11.82 -6.14
C GLN A 53 11.43 -12.53 -4.84
N ASN A 54 12.39 -12.62 -3.92
CA ASN A 54 12.22 -13.00 -2.50
C ASN A 54 11.43 -11.92 -1.72
N ASN A 55 10.25 -11.56 -2.22
CA ASN A 55 9.43 -10.53 -1.62
C ASN A 55 8.70 -11.10 -0.41
N MET A 56 8.67 -10.32 0.66
CA MET A 56 7.96 -10.69 1.88
C MET A 56 6.57 -10.04 1.88
N VAL A 57 5.61 -10.76 2.46
CA VAL A 57 4.27 -10.22 2.70
C VAL A 57 4.18 -9.84 4.17
N VAL A 58 3.75 -8.61 4.43
CA VAL A 58 3.49 -8.14 5.79
C VAL A 58 2.01 -7.90 5.97
N SER A 59 1.40 -8.66 6.87
CA SER A 59 -0.02 -8.57 7.22
C SER A 59 -0.17 -7.77 8.50
N LEU A 60 -0.99 -6.72 8.48
CA LEU A 60 -1.19 -5.83 9.62
C LEU A 60 -2.43 -6.27 10.40
N ALA A 61 -2.36 -6.24 11.73
CA ALA A 61 -3.52 -6.55 12.57
C ALA A 61 -4.64 -5.52 12.41
N THR A 62 -4.28 -4.26 12.17
CA THR A 62 -5.21 -3.15 11.94
C THR A 62 -4.94 -2.48 10.59
N PRO A 63 -5.99 -2.05 9.86
CA PRO A 63 -5.82 -1.37 8.59
C PRO A 63 -5.21 0.02 8.80
N LEU A 64 -4.19 0.34 8.00
CA LEU A 64 -3.53 1.64 8.03
C LEU A 64 -3.78 2.41 6.74
N ARG A 65 -3.82 3.74 6.87
CA ARG A 65 -3.96 4.67 5.75
C ARG A 65 -2.58 5.11 5.25
N ALA A 66 -2.54 5.58 4.01
CA ALA A 66 -1.37 6.23 3.41
C ALA A 66 -0.07 5.40 3.43
N ILE A 67 -0.16 4.07 3.36
CA ILE A 67 0.99 3.21 3.12
C ILE A 67 1.55 3.56 1.73
N THR A 68 2.77 4.10 1.70
CA THR A 68 3.34 4.71 0.50
C THR A 68 4.48 3.85 -0.07
N PRO A 69 4.40 3.43 -1.35
CA PRO A 69 5.52 2.79 -2.03
C PRO A 69 6.81 3.61 -1.94
N GLY A 70 7.95 2.94 -1.78
CA GLY A 70 9.27 3.57 -1.64
C GLY A 70 9.63 3.99 -0.22
N GLN A 71 8.66 4.10 0.71
CA GLN A 71 8.96 4.23 2.14
C GLN A 71 9.43 2.89 2.71
N TYR A 72 10.01 2.94 3.93
CA TYR A 72 10.48 1.75 4.63
C TYR A 72 9.52 1.35 5.74
N ALA A 73 9.24 0.06 5.83
CA ALA A 73 8.64 -0.56 7.00
C ALA A 73 9.77 -1.03 7.92
N VAL A 74 9.73 -0.62 9.19
CA VAL A 74 10.70 -1.03 10.22
C VAL A 74 10.00 -2.00 11.17
N PHE A 75 10.68 -3.09 11.50
CA PHE A 75 10.12 -4.20 12.28
C PHE A 75 10.79 -4.31 13.66
N TYR A 76 9.98 -4.68 14.65
CA TYR A 76 10.37 -4.74 16.06
C TYR A 76 9.85 -6.00 16.75
N ILE A 77 10.62 -6.55 17.68
CA ILE A 77 10.19 -7.56 18.65
C ILE A 77 10.39 -6.98 20.04
N GLY A 78 9.30 -6.61 20.71
CA GLY A 78 9.39 -5.80 21.93
C GLY A 78 10.07 -4.46 21.62
N ASP A 79 11.15 -4.17 22.34
CA ASP A 79 11.95 -2.94 22.17
C ASP A 79 13.11 -3.11 21.17
N GLU A 80 13.32 -4.30 20.62
CA GLU A 80 14.42 -4.60 19.70
C GLU A 80 14.02 -4.34 18.25
N CYS A 81 14.81 -3.52 17.53
CA CYS A 81 14.69 -3.35 16.09
C CYS A 81 15.34 -4.54 15.38
N ILE A 82 14.57 -5.32 14.64
CA ILE A 82 15.08 -6.54 13.97
C ILE A 82 15.50 -6.28 12.51
N GLY A 83 14.96 -5.23 11.88
CA GLY A 83 15.26 -4.92 10.49
C GLY A 83 14.27 -3.98 9.83
N SER A 84 14.47 -3.76 8.53
CA SER A 84 13.55 -2.98 7.71
C SER A 84 13.45 -3.49 6.27
N ALA A 85 12.39 -3.12 5.57
CA ALA A 85 12.21 -3.41 4.15
C ALA A 85 11.54 -2.26 3.42
N ARG A 86 11.92 -2.05 2.17
CA ARG A 86 11.26 -1.08 1.29
C ARG A 86 9.88 -1.58 0.89
N ILE A 87 8.88 -0.73 1.01
CA ILE A 87 7.50 -1.03 0.62
C ILE A 87 7.41 -0.94 -0.90
N ILE A 88 7.06 -2.05 -1.55
CA ILE A 88 6.83 -2.09 -3.00
C ILE A 88 5.44 -1.58 -3.31
N ARG A 89 4.43 -2.10 -2.59
CA ARG A 89 3.04 -1.70 -2.76
C ARG A 89 2.19 -1.98 -1.52
N PRO A 90 1.15 -1.17 -1.28
CA PRO A 90 0.18 -1.44 -0.24
C PRO A 90 -0.61 -2.74 -0.52
N GLY A 91 -1.24 -3.26 0.53
CA GLY A 91 -2.25 -4.32 0.39
C GLY A 91 -3.56 -3.78 -0.19
N PRO A 92 -4.56 -4.67 -0.36
CA PRO A 92 -5.90 -4.24 -0.77
C PRO A 92 -6.50 -3.28 0.27
N SER A 93 -7.23 -2.27 -0.21
CA SER A 93 -7.95 -1.35 0.66
C SER A 93 -9.23 -2.00 1.20
N LEU A 94 -9.79 -1.44 2.28
CA LEU A 94 -11.09 -1.88 2.82
C LEU A 94 -12.21 -1.79 1.77
N TYR A 95 -12.14 -0.80 0.88
CA TYR A 95 -13.04 -0.66 -0.26
C TYR A 95 -12.88 -1.82 -1.25
N ALA A 96 -11.65 -2.19 -1.61
CA ALA A 96 -11.39 -3.31 -2.52
C ALA A 96 -11.88 -4.65 -1.94
N LEU A 97 -11.73 -4.83 -0.63
CA LEU A 97 -12.20 -6.01 0.10
C LEU A 97 -13.71 -5.98 0.40
N ASN A 98 -14.42 -4.89 0.06
CA ASN A 98 -15.84 -4.70 0.38
C ASN A 98 -16.18 -4.94 1.87
N VAL A 99 -15.28 -4.55 2.77
CA VAL A 99 -15.49 -4.72 4.22
C VAL A 99 -16.75 -3.95 4.64
N GLY A 100 -17.66 -4.60 5.36
CA GLY A 100 -18.92 -4.01 5.81
C GLY A 100 -19.82 -3.52 4.66
N GLU A 101 -19.71 -4.13 3.49
CA GLU A 101 -20.45 -3.74 2.27
C GLU A 101 -20.21 -2.30 1.80
N CYS A 102 -19.10 -1.68 2.22
CA CYS A 102 -18.84 -0.27 1.95
C CYS A 102 -18.82 0.05 0.44
N ARG A 103 -18.22 -0.82 -0.38
CA ARG A 103 -18.17 -0.64 -1.84
C ARG A 103 -19.55 -0.70 -2.44
N THR A 104 -20.36 -1.70 -2.06
CA THR A 104 -21.74 -1.85 -2.54
C THR A 104 -22.59 -0.63 -2.20
N ARG A 105 -22.47 -0.12 -0.97
CA ARG A 105 -23.19 1.09 -0.52
C ARG A 105 -22.79 2.33 -1.32
N ILE A 106 -21.48 2.58 -1.47
CA ILE A 106 -20.95 3.72 -2.23
C ILE A 106 -21.42 3.66 -3.69
N LEU A 107 -21.41 2.49 -4.32
CA LEU A 107 -21.87 2.33 -5.70
C LEU A 107 -23.38 2.57 -5.82
N LYS A 108 -24.20 2.05 -4.90
CA LYS A 108 -25.65 2.30 -4.85
C LYS A 108 -25.95 3.80 -4.69
N GLU A 109 -25.21 4.51 -3.85
CA GLU A 109 -25.36 5.96 -3.66
C GLU A 109 -25.00 6.75 -4.92
N ARG A 110 -23.91 6.38 -5.62
CA ARG A 110 -23.54 7.03 -6.90
C ARG A 110 -24.58 6.82 -8.00
N LEU A 111 -25.18 5.64 -8.08
CA LEU A 111 -26.25 5.36 -9.05
C LEU A 111 -27.53 6.17 -8.79
N ARG A 112 -27.74 6.63 -7.55
CA ARG A 112 -28.87 7.50 -7.19
C ARG A 112 -28.64 8.97 -7.52
N GLN A 113 -27.41 9.38 -7.81
CA GLN A 113 -27.13 10.76 -8.15
C GLN A 113 -27.52 11.04 -9.60
N PRO A 114 -28.25 12.13 -9.89
CA PRO A 114 -28.48 12.54 -11.26
C PRO A 114 -27.12 12.83 -11.94
N PRO A 115 -27.03 12.67 -13.28
CA PRO A 115 -25.79 12.96 -14.00
C PRO A 115 -25.34 14.39 -13.67
N PRO A 116 -24.02 14.64 -13.54
CA PRO A 116 -23.51 15.96 -13.20
C PRO A 116 -24.01 16.99 -14.22
N SER A 117 -24.89 17.87 -13.79
CA SER A 117 -25.37 18.99 -14.59
C SER A 117 -24.34 20.10 -14.57
N GLY A 118 -23.51 20.22 -15.61
CA GLY A 118 -22.67 21.40 -15.76
C GLY A 118 -21.48 21.24 -16.69
N LYS A 119 -21.51 22.01 -17.78
CA LYS A 119 -20.42 22.24 -18.73
C LYS A 119 -19.13 22.58 -17.98
N GLU A 120 -18.11 21.76 -18.13
CA GLU A 120 -16.75 22.11 -17.75
C GLU A 120 -16.26 23.21 -18.72
N ARG A 121 -16.35 24.48 -18.31
CA ARG A 121 -15.59 25.54 -18.97
C ARG A 121 -14.13 25.26 -18.67
N ILE A 122 -13.42 24.71 -19.65
CA ILE A 122 -11.96 24.63 -19.65
C ILE A 122 -11.45 26.08 -19.53
N PRO A 123 -10.80 26.48 -18.42
CA PRO A 123 -10.12 27.76 -18.37
C PRO A 123 -8.81 27.61 -19.13
N GLY A 124 -8.69 28.25 -20.30
CA GLY A 124 -7.37 28.48 -20.90
C GLY A 124 -7.10 28.04 -22.34
N LYS A 125 -8.10 27.92 -23.23
CA LYS A 125 -7.81 28.03 -24.68
C LYS A 125 -7.80 29.51 -25.07
N ARG A 126 -6.63 30.16 -24.98
CA ARG A 126 -6.41 31.41 -25.74
C ARG A 126 -6.59 31.07 -27.21
N ALA A 127 -7.51 31.76 -27.87
CA ALA A 127 -7.64 31.71 -29.32
C ALA A 127 -6.31 32.20 -29.96
N PRO A 128 -5.83 31.57 -31.04
CA PRO A 128 -4.69 32.09 -31.77
C PRO A 128 -5.06 33.47 -32.34
N LYS A 129 -4.25 34.48 -32.00
CA LYS A 129 -4.32 35.81 -32.65
C LYS A 129 -4.05 35.59 -34.13
N GLN A 130 -4.99 36.01 -34.98
CA GLN A 130 -4.74 36.18 -36.40
C GLN A 130 -3.71 37.30 -36.54
N GLU A 131 -2.51 36.94 -37.01
CA GLU A 131 -1.50 37.89 -37.42
C GLU A 131 -1.90 38.39 -38.81
N ALA A 132 -2.40 39.62 -38.83
CA ALA A 132 -2.69 40.34 -40.07
C ALA A 132 -1.35 40.81 -40.66
N THR A 133 -0.87 40.12 -41.67
CA THR A 133 0.19 40.62 -42.55
C THR A 133 -0.38 41.77 -43.36
N LYS A 134 0.10 42.99 -43.10
CA LYS A 134 -0.07 44.17 -43.95
C LYS A 134 1.23 44.39 -44.71
N ASP A 135 1.06 44.56 -46.01
CA ASP A 135 1.92 45.18 -47.04
C ASP A 135 3.26 44.51 -47.38
#